data_AF-A0A496WLG4-F1
#
_entry.id   AF-A0A496WLG4-F1
#
_cell.length_a   1.000
_cell.length_b   1.000
_cell.length_c   1.000
_cell.angle_alpha   90.00
_cell.angle_beta   90.00
_cell.angle_gamma   90.00
#
_symmetry.space_group_name_H-M   'P 1'
#
loop_
_entity.id
_entity.type
_entity.pdbx_description
1 polymer ?
#
loop_
_entity_poly.entity_id
_entity_poly.type
_entity_poly.pdbx_seq_one_letter_code
_entity_poly.pdbx_strand_id
1 'polypeptide(L)'
;ANNAFYCEGNTALDFVNGSSGVTVSNNVVGGSVSGASGGTIPGRGTAQDFVDANALNVWPSINSPLRGAANSTLTPTDDFNKSARINPSDVGAYEADSSANNSGWAVQEAFKQLGPGDYIAPAAPTNLTVD
;
A
#
# COMPACT_ATOMS: atom_id res chain seq x y z
N ALA A 1 -6.55 -1.74 -6.39
CA ALA A 1 -6.62 -0.27 -6.39
C ALA A 1 -5.80 0.25 -5.23
N ASN A 2 -5.46 1.54 -5.22
CA ASN A 2 -4.82 2.24 -4.11
C ASN A 2 -3.50 1.62 -3.62
N ASN A 3 -2.81 0.90 -4.52
CA ASN A 3 -1.49 0.33 -4.25
C ASN A 3 -0.40 1.17 -4.91
N ALA A 4 0.83 1.02 -4.43
CA ALA A 4 2.00 1.62 -5.05
C ALA A 4 2.94 0.50 -5.54
N PHE A 5 3.26 0.48 -6.84
CA PHE A 5 4.10 -0.53 -7.47
C PHE A 5 5.35 0.11 -8.06
N TYR A 6 6.53 -0.37 -7.68
CA TYR A 6 7.80 0.17 -8.16
C TYR A 6 8.69 -0.92 -8.72
N CYS A 7 9.09 -0.75 -9.98
CA CYS A 7 10.05 -1.56 -10.69
C CYS A 7 10.79 -0.63 -11.68
N GLU A 8 11.68 0.20 -11.15
CA GLU A 8 12.32 1.27 -11.92
C GLU A 8 13.12 0.71 -13.10
N GLY A 9 12.92 1.28 -14.29
CA GLY A 9 13.55 0.82 -15.53
C GLY A 9 12.95 -0.47 -16.12
N ASN A 10 11.90 -1.05 -15.52
CA ASN A 10 11.26 -2.28 -15.98
C ASN A 10 9.73 -2.20 -15.82
N THR A 11 9.04 -3.32 -16.03
CA THR A 11 7.59 -3.46 -15.88
C THR A 11 7.23 -3.65 -14.40
N ALA A 12 6.44 -2.72 -13.87
CA ALA A 12 5.93 -2.76 -12.50
C ALA A 12 4.57 -3.47 -12.40
N LEU A 13 3.78 -3.44 -13.48
CA LEU A 13 2.52 -4.17 -13.59
C LEU A 13 2.41 -4.80 -14.98
N ASP A 14 2.18 -6.11 -15.03
CA ASP A 14 1.98 -6.85 -16.27
C ASP A 14 0.67 -7.65 -16.24
N PHE A 15 -0.24 -7.30 -17.14
CA PHE A 15 -1.48 -8.02 -17.38
C PHE A 15 -1.30 -8.87 -18.64
N VAL A 16 -0.80 -10.10 -18.48
CA VAL A 16 -0.33 -11.00 -19.56
C VAL A 16 -1.38 -11.28 -20.66
N ASN A 17 -2.68 -11.07 -20.39
CA ASN A 17 -3.77 -11.20 -21.37
C ASN A 17 -4.69 -9.96 -21.41
N GLY A 18 -4.13 -8.81 -21.06
CA GLY A 18 -4.89 -7.57 -20.87
C GLY A 18 -5.66 -7.54 -19.54
N SER A 19 -6.22 -6.38 -19.21
CA SER A 19 -6.96 -6.13 -17.97
C SER A 19 -8.48 -6.36 -18.10
N SER A 20 -8.93 -7.18 -19.06
CA SER A 20 -10.37 -7.44 -19.26
C SER A 20 -10.97 -8.12 -18.03
N GLY A 21 -12.12 -7.62 -17.56
CA GLY A 21 -12.78 -8.12 -16.35
C GLY A 21 -12.16 -7.64 -15.03
N VAL A 22 -11.12 -6.79 -15.07
CA VAL A 22 -10.48 -6.22 -13.88
C VAL A 22 -10.57 -4.71 -13.89
N THR A 23 -11.01 -4.13 -12.78
CA THR A 23 -10.95 -2.68 -12.58
C THR A 23 -9.62 -2.30 -11.95
N VAL A 24 -8.78 -1.62 -12.73
CA VAL A 24 -7.57 -0.94 -12.23
C VAL A 24 -7.98 0.48 -11.84
N SER A 25 -7.61 0.92 -10.63
CA SER A 25 -7.98 2.25 -10.16
C SER A 25 -6.93 2.76 -9.17
N ASN A 26 -6.48 3.99 -9.41
CA ASN A 26 -5.66 4.80 -8.53
C ASN A 26 -4.45 4.05 -7.93
N ASN A 27 -3.82 3.17 -8.72
CA ASN A 27 -2.53 2.60 -8.33
C ASN A 27 -1.41 3.53 -8.79
N VAL A 28 -0.49 3.91 -7.90
CA VAL A 28 0.70 4.66 -8.30
C VAL A 28 1.75 3.69 -8.82
N VAL A 29 2.38 3.99 -9.95
CA VAL A 29 3.31 3.09 -10.62
C VAL A 29 4.61 3.79 -11.00
N GLY A 30 5.73 3.37 -10.43
CA GLY A 30 7.08 3.72 -10.88
C GLY A 30 7.68 2.60 -11.73
N GLY A 31 7.69 2.78 -13.06
CA GLY A 31 8.00 1.72 -14.03
C GLY A 31 6.96 1.70 -15.15
N SER A 32 7.00 0.72 -16.05
CA SER A 32 5.98 0.56 -17.09
C SER A 32 4.79 -0.28 -16.63
N VAL A 33 3.66 -0.06 -17.30
CA VAL A 33 2.43 -0.86 -17.17
C VAL A 33 2.18 -1.53 -18.52
N SER A 34 2.01 -2.85 -18.51
CA SER A 34 1.70 -3.67 -19.68
C SER A 34 0.29 -4.25 -19.55
N GLY A 35 -0.51 -4.18 -20.62
CA GLY A 35 -1.82 -4.82 -20.67
C GLY A 35 -2.96 -4.10 -19.92
N ALA A 36 -2.73 -2.91 -19.35
CA ALA A 36 -3.80 -2.05 -18.82
C ALA A 36 -3.78 -0.67 -19.51
N SER A 37 -4.95 -0.16 -19.87
CA SER A 37 -5.10 1.11 -20.60
C SER A 37 -5.32 2.33 -19.69
N GLY A 38 -5.42 2.16 -18.38
CA GLY A 38 -5.68 3.23 -17.43
C GLY A 38 -5.83 2.76 -15.99
N GLY A 39 -6.26 3.67 -15.11
CA GLY A 39 -6.42 3.37 -13.68
C GLY A 39 -5.11 3.42 -12.88
N THR A 40 -4.05 3.94 -13.48
CA THR A 40 -2.74 4.12 -12.85
C THR A 40 -2.35 5.60 -12.83
N ILE A 41 -1.58 5.97 -11.82
CA ILE A 41 -1.01 7.30 -11.64
C ILE A 41 0.51 7.17 -11.78
N PRO A 42 1.19 7.99 -12.60
CA PRO A 42 2.65 7.92 -12.72
C PRO A 42 3.33 8.24 -11.38
N GLY A 43 4.12 7.31 -10.88
CA GLY A 43 5.09 7.55 -9.81
C GLY A 43 6.34 8.25 -10.35
N ARG A 44 7.13 8.85 -9.47
CA ARG A 44 8.39 9.53 -9.80
C ARG A 44 9.63 8.75 -9.36
N GLY A 45 9.43 7.53 -8.87
CA GLY A 45 10.48 6.66 -8.35
C GLY A 45 10.53 6.69 -6.82
N THR A 46 11.07 5.62 -6.26
CA THR A 46 11.09 5.35 -4.82
C THR A 46 11.81 6.44 -4.02
N ALA A 47 12.91 6.99 -4.56
CA ALA A 47 13.67 8.06 -3.94
C ALA A 47 12.94 9.42 -3.88
N GLN A 48 11.94 9.62 -4.74
CA GLN A 48 11.17 10.87 -4.80
C GLN A 48 9.79 10.74 -4.16
N ASP A 49 9.21 9.55 -4.18
CA ASP A 49 7.84 9.31 -3.74
C ASP A 49 7.75 8.91 -2.27
N PHE A 50 8.85 8.45 -1.67
CA PHE A 50 8.94 8.06 -0.27
C PHE A 50 10.00 8.85 0.50
N VAL A 51 9.91 8.85 1.83
CA VAL A 51 10.91 9.48 2.71
C VAL A 51 12.25 8.74 2.64
N ASP A 52 12.25 7.41 2.81
CA ASP A 52 13.43 6.57 2.63
C ASP A 52 13.02 5.11 2.40
N ALA A 53 12.77 4.76 1.14
CA ALA A 53 12.35 3.41 0.77
C ALA A 53 13.41 2.33 1.07
N ASN A 54 14.70 2.68 1.03
CA ASN A 54 15.80 1.74 1.30
C ASN A 54 15.82 1.33 2.78
N ALA A 55 15.43 2.23 3.67
CA ALA A 55 15.23 1.96 5.08
C ALA A 55 13.82 1.44 5.42
N LEU A 56 13.05 0.98 4.42
CA LEU A 56 11.65 0.53 4.55
C LEU A 56 10.69 1.61 5.09
N ASN A 57 11.10 2.87 5.02
CA ASN A 57 10.26 4.02 5.33
C ASN A 57 9.51 4.47 4.06
N VAL A 58 8.48 3.70 3.73
CA VAL A 58 7.58 3.95 2.59
C VAL A 58 6.48 4.98 2.92
N TRP A 59 6.77 5.91 3.83
CA TRP A 59 5.94 7.08 4.08
C TRP A 59 5.96 8.01 2.85
N PRO A 60 4.80 8.47 2.33
CA PRO A 60 4.77 9.35 1.18
C PRO A 60 5.55 10.65 1.42
N SER A 61 6.45 11.02 0.52
CA SER A 61 7.10 12.33 0.57
C SER A 61 6.09 13.47 0.35
N ILE A 62 6.41 14.71 0.74
CA ILE A 62 5.47 15.84 0.70
C ILE A 62 4.88 16.12 -0.69
N ASN A 63 5.64 15.85 -1.74
CA ASN A 63 5.21 16.08 -3.13
C ASN A 63 4.82 14.78 -3.84
N SER A 64 4.71 13.66 -3.11
CA SER A 64 4.50 12.34 -3.69
C SER A 64 3.17 12.27 -4.46
N PRO A 65 3.12 11.64 -5.65
CA PRO A 65 1.88 11.35 -6.36
C PRO A 65 0.95 10.41 -5.59
N LEU A 66 1.41 9.81 -4.49
CA LEU A 66 0.59 9.02 -3.59
C LEU A 66 -0.36 9.90 -2.78
N ARG A 67 -0.02 11.19 -2.58
CA ARG A 67 -0.78 12.05 -1.67
C ARG A 67 -2.14 12.46 -2.25
N GLY A 68 -3.20 12.23 -1.48
CA GLY A 68 -4.58 12.54 -1.86
C GLY A 68 -5.07 11.83 -3.14
N ALA A 69 -4.40 10.75 -3.54
CA ALA A 69 -4.59 10.11 -4.83
C ALA A 69 -5.45 8.85 -4.77
N ALA A 70 -5.85 8.39 -3.58
CA ALA A 70 -6.61 7.16 -3.44
C ALA A 70 -8.04 7.29 -3.99
N ASN A 71 -8.54 6.20 -4.54
CA ASN A 71 -9.97 6.05 -4.80
C ASN A 71 -10.71 5.87 -3.47
N SER A 72 -11.48 6.88 -3.07
CA SER A 72 -12.19 6.96 -1.80
C SER A 72 -13.21 5.83 -1.56
N THR A 73 -13.73 5.19 -2.61
CA THR A 73 -14.67 4.07 -2.46
C THR A 73 -13.99 2.73 -2.15
N LEU A 74 -12.68 2.66 -2.32
CA LEU A 74 -11.85 1.47 -2.11
C LEU A 74 -10.79 1.70 -1.02
N THR A 75 -10.83 2.85 -0.34
CA THR A 75 -9.92 3.18 0.75
C THR A 75 -10.37 2.50 2.04
N PRO A 76 -9.49 1.75 2.73
CA PRO A 76 -9.81 1.22 4.06
C PRO A 76 -9.98 2.37 5.07
N THR A 77 -10.70 2.14 6.17
CA THR A 77 -10.94 3.19 7.17
C THR A 77 -9.65 3.68 7.83
N ASP A 78 -8.73 2.77 8.10
CA ASP A 78 -7.48 3.06 8.80
C ASP A 78 -6.25 2.77 7.92
N ASP A 79 -5.14 3.43 8.24
CA ASP A 79 -3.83 3.16 7.66
C ASP A 79 -3.05 2.09 8.46
N PHE A 80 -1.82 1.80 8.03
CA PHE A 80 -0.94 0.85 8.72
C PHE A 80 -0.61 1.27 10.17
N ASN A 81 -0.70 2.56 10.48
CA ASN A 81 -0.54 3.12 11.82
C ASN A 81 -1.81 3.09 12.67
N LYS A 82 -2.92 2.54 12.15
CA LYS A 82 -4.26 2.63 12.76
C LYS A 82 -4.72 4.08 12.93
N SER A 83 -4.16 4.99 12.15
CA SER A 83 -4.67 6.34 12.01
C SER A 83 -5.81 6.33 11.00
N ALA A 84 -6.89 7.04 11.31
CA ALA A 84 -8.01 7.19 10.40
C ALA A 84 -7.54 7.88 9.12
N ARG A 85 -7.97 7.37 7.97
CA ARG A 85 -7.67 8.00 6.68
C ARG A 85 -8.60 9.19 6.45
N ILE A 86 -8.03 10.30 5.98
CA ILE A 86 -8.75 11.55 5.72
C ILE A 86 -8.93 11.69 4.22
N ASN A 87 -10.08 12.18 3.76
CA ASN A 87 -10.32 12.42 2.34
C ASN A 87 -9.83 13.83 1.93
N PRO A 88 -9.07 13.97 0.83
CA PRO A 88 -8.60 12.92 -0.07
C PRO A 88 -7.46 12.11 0.55
N SER A 89 -7.57 10.78 0.49
CA SER A 89 -6.63 9.87 1.19
C SER A 89 -5.44 9.49 0.31
N ASP A 90 -4.38 9.04 0.97
CA ASP A 90 -3.16 8.66 0.30
C ASP A 90 -3.20 7.22 -0.25
N VAL A 91 -2.52 6.99 -1.37
CA VAL A 91 -2.27 5.64 -1.91
C VAL A 91 -1.23 4.92 -1.06
N GLY A 92 -1.35 3.59 -0.93
CA GLY A 92 -0.37 2.77 -0.22
C GLY A 92 -0.71 2.56 1.25
N ALA A 93 0.28 2.21 2.07
CA ALA A 93 0.06 1.72 3.43
C ALA A 93 -0.22 2.82 4.47
N TYR A 94 0.29 4.03 4.25
CA TYR A 94 0.26 5.12 5.22
C TYR A 94 -0.64 6.25 4.75
N GLU A 95 -1.21 6.98 5.71
CA GLU A 95 -1.86 8.27 5.49
C GLU A 95 -0.93 9.36 6.00
N ALA A 96 -0.42 10.23 5.12
CA ALA A 96 0.53 11.24 5.53
C ALA A 96 -0.11 12.50 6.10
N ASP A 97 -1.40 12.78 5.83
CA ASP A 97 -2.17 13.93 6.35
C ASP A 97 -1.33 15.22 6.44
N SER A 98 -0.71 15.61 5.31
CA SER A 98 0.23 16.75 5.20
C SER A 98 1.52 16.69 6.04
N SER A 99 1.69 15.71 6.92
CA SER A 99 2.92 15.49 7.69
C SER A 99 4.07 15.05 6.80
N ALA A 100 5.22 15.71 6.96
CA ALA A 100 6.46 15.36 6.28
C ALA A 100 7.15 14.12 6.89
N ASN A 101 6.81 13.75 8.12
CA ASN A 101 7.49 12.70 8.87
C ASN A 101 6.53 11.56 9.21
N ASN A 102 7.03 10.33 9.08
CA ASN A 102 6.36 9.14 9.59
C ASN A 102 6.37 9.18 11.12
N SER A 103 5.21 9.49 11.72
CA SER A 103 5.04 9.52 13.18
C SER A 103 4.89 8.13 13.80
N GLY A 104 4.85 7.08 12.96
CA GLY A 104 4.60 5.71 13.37
C GLY A 104 5.68 4.73 12.94
N TRP A 105 5.24 3.50 12.67
CA TRP A 105 6.15 2.39 12.38
C TRP A 105 6.70 2.47 10.97
N ALA A 106 8.00 2.21 10.79
CA ALA A 106 8.52 1.74 9.51
C ALA A 106 8.12 0.27 9.32
N VAL A 107 8.07 -0.19 8.07
CA VAL A 107 7.86 -1.62 7.80
C VAL A 107 9.09 -2.37 8.29
N GLN A 108 8.90 -3.44 9.05
CA GLN A 108 9.98 -4.29 9.56
C GLN A 108 9.52 -5.74 9.56
N GLU A 109 10.43 -6.64 9.91
CA GLU A 109 10.10 -8.04 10.14
C GLU A 109 9.13 -8.18 11.34
N ALA A 110 8.31 -9.23 11.29
CA ALA A 110 7.23 -9.58 12.23
C ALA A 110 5.98 -8.67 12.20
N PHE A 111 4.91 -9.17 12.83
CA PHE A 111 3.63 -8.45 12.93
C PHE A 111 3.73 -7.23 13.85
N LYS A 112 3.06 -6.15 13.45
CA LYS A 112 2.91 -4.95 14.28
C LYS A 112 2.10 -5.26 15.53
N GLN A 113 2.67 -4.96 16.69
CA GLN A 113 2.01 -5.14 17.98
C GLN A 113 1.29 -3.86 18.37
N LEU A 114 -0.01 -3.97 18.64
CA LEU A 114 -0.90 -2.84 18.95
C LEU A 114 -1.41 -2.87 20.40
N GLY A 115 -0.80 -3.71 21.24
CA GLY A 115 -1.18 -4.00 22.61
C GLY A 115 -0.35 -5.16 23.18
N PRO A 116 -0.63 -5.64 24.41
CA PRO A 116 -0.02 -6.87 24.91
C PRO A 116 -0.37 -7.99 23.92
N GLY A 117 0.65 -8.55 23.27
CA GLY A 117 0.43 -9.39 22.09
C GLY A 117 -0.51 -10.56 22.36
N ASP A 118 -1.40 -10.82 21.41
CA ASP A 118 -2.21 -12.03 21.38
C ASP A 118 -1.32 -13.20 20.95
N TYR A 119 -0.47 -13.65 21.86
CA TYR A 119 0.39 -14.82 21.68
C TYR A 119 -0.27 -16.10 22.18
N ILE A 120 -1.56 -16.05 22.57
CA ILE A 120 -2.26 -17.26 22.97
C ILE A 120 -2.66 -17.99 21.70
N ALA A 121 -1.91 -19.03 21.36
CA ALA A 121 -2.29 -19.93 20.29
C ALA A 121 -3.74 -20.40 20.49
N PRO A 122 -4.57 -20.46 19.42
CA PRO A 122 -5.91 -21.03 19.52
C PRO A 122 -5.83 -22.44 20.09
N ALA A 123 -6.79 -22.82 20.93
CA ALA A 123 -6.90 -24.20 21.38
C ALA A 123 -7.03 -25.13 20.16
N ALA A 124 -6.35 -26.27 20.19
CA ALA A 124 -6.48 -27.27 19.14
C ALA A 124 -7.96 -27.65 18.93
N PRO A 125 -8.44 -27.76 17.68
CA PRO A 125 -9.83 -28.17 17.43
C PRO A 125 -10.07 -29.57 17.99
N THR A 126 -11.10 -29.75 18.80
CA THR A 126 -11.46 -31.06 19.38
C THR A 126 -12.28 -31.94 18.43
N ASN A 127 -12.75 -31.38 17.31
CA ASN A 127 -13.73 -32.01 16.42
C ASN A 127 -13.16 -32.35 15.03
N LEU A 128 -11.84 -32.55 14.93
CA LEU A 128 -11.21 -33.06 13.71
C LEU A 128 -11.43 -34.59 13.64
N THR A 129 -12.46 -35.01 12.91
CA THR A 129 -12.61 -36.40 12.48
C THR A 129 -12.02 -36.55 11.08
N VAL A 130 -11.16 -37.56 10.90
CA VAL A 130 -10.69 -37.99 9.58
C VAL A 130 -11.74 -38.96 9.05
N ASP A 131 -12.31 -38.68 7.89
CA ASP A 131 -13.16 -39.62 7.14
C ASP A 131 -12.32 -40.69 6.43
#